data_AF-A0A194PLK7-F1
#
_entry.id   AF-A0A194PLK7-F1
#
_cell.length_a   1.000
_cell.length_b   1.000
_cell.length_c   1.000
_cell.angle_alpha   90.00
_cell.angle_beta   90.00
_cell.angle_gamma   90.00
#
_symmetry.space_group_name_H-M   'P 1'
#
loop_
_entity.id
_entity.type
_entity.pdbx_description
1 polymer ?
#
loop_
_entity_poly.entity_id
_entity_poly.type
_entity_poly.pdbx_seq_one_letter_code
_entity_poly.pdbx_strand_id
1 'polypeptide(L)'
;MSTKAQGLKRTLTTFVKLRLSPDHKLYILKDGKSNEGAGEVIGILKTGVKQLYLYDLQSKLVIASPVCILDFFVVDCKQRRGFGKKLYDYMLEDQKLKPHELAIDGPSPKMLEFLKKHYNFTKVLKYSNNFAVCDKFFESTNIG
;
A
#
# COMPACT_ATOMS: atom_id res chain seq x y z
N MET A 1 -14.71 -5.86 5.26
CA MET A 1 -13.78 -5.96 6.40
C MET A 1 -12.78 -4.80 6.41
N SER A 2 -11.96 -4.60 5.37
CA SER A 2 -11.00 -3.47 5.29
C SER A 2 -11.64 -2.09 5.53
N THR A 3 -12.72 -1.76 4.80
CA THR A 3 -13.47 -0.49 4.94
C THR A 3 -13.95 -0.22 6.37
N LYS A 4 -14.47 -1.23 7.06
CA LYS A 4 -14.92 -1.11 8.45
C LYS A 4 -13.74 -0.89 9.41
N ALA A 5 -12.63 -1.60 9.21
CA ALA A 5 -11.43 -1.46 10.02
C ALA A 5 -10.72 -0.12 9.83
N GLN A 6 -10.85 0.50 8.64
CA GLN A 6 -10.32 1.83 8.34
C GLN A 6 -11.32 2.96 8.64
N GLY A 7 -12.52 2.66 9.13
CA GLY A 7 -13.55 3.68 9.43
C GLY A 7 -14.09 4.41 8.20
N LEU A 8 -13.94 3.83 7.00
CA LEU A 8 -14.33 4.47 5.74
C LEU A 8 -15.83 4.25 5.46
N LYS A 9 -16.51 5.29 4.96
CA LYS A 9 -17.93 5.20 4.54
C LYS A 9 -18.10 4.45 3.21
N ARG A 10 -17.06 4.37 2.38
CA ARG A 10 -17.12 3.78 1.03
C ARG A 10 -16.17 2.59 0.90
N THR A 11 -16.65 1.51 0.27
CA THR A 11 -15.82 0.34 -0.02
C THR A 11 -14.74 0.66 -1.06
N LEU A 12 -13.47 0.55 -0.67
CA LEU A 12 -12.32 0.84 -1.53
C LEU A 12 -12.03 -0.29 -2.53
N THR A 13 -12.21 -1.54 -2.11
CA THR A 13 -11.85 -2.73 -2.91
C THR A 13 -13.09 -3.58 -3.15
N THR A 14 -13.48 -3.71 -4.42
CA THR A 14 -14.55 -4.61 -4.88
C THR A 14 -14.08 -5.33 -6.14
N PHE A 15 -14.64 -6.51 -6.42
CA PHE A 15 -14.32 -7.28 -7.62
C PHE A 15 -14.57 -6.47 -8.92
N VAL A 16 -15.66 -5.71 -8.97
CA VAL A 16 -15.99 -4.84 -10.11
C VAL A 16 -14.93 -3.75 -10.32
N LYS A 17 -14.47 -3.09 -9.25
CA LYS A 17 -13.42 -2.06 -9.34
C LYS A 17 -12.08 -2.63 -9.78
N LEU A 18 -11.74 -3.85 -9.35
CA LEU A 18 -10.54 -4.56 -9.78
C LEU A 18 -10.63 -4.92 -11.26
N ARG A 19 -11.75 -5.50 -11.71
CA ARG A 19 -11.95 -5.89 -13.11
C ARG A 19 -11.89 -4.69 -14.07
N LEU A 20 -12.36 -3.51 -13.63
CA LEU A 20 -12.34 -2.28 -14.42
C LEU A 20 -11.01 -1.53 -14.35
N SER A 21 -10.04 -1.98 -13.53
CA SER A 21 -8.74 -1.33 -13.37
C SER A 21 -7.63 -2.33 -13.70
N PRO A 22 -7.25 -2.47 -14.98
CA PRO A 22 -6.30 -3.50 -15.41
C PRO A 22 -4.92 -3.37 -14.73
N ASP A 23 -4.55 -2.15 -14.34
CA ASP A 23 -3.26 -1.86 -13.69
C ASP A 23 -3.27 -2.12 -12.18
N HIS A 24 -4.41 -2.53 -11.61
CA HIS A 24 -4.50 -2.84 -10.19
C HIS A 24 -4.14 -4.30 -9.93
N LYS A 25 -3.20 -4.53 -9.00
CA LYS A 25 -2.87 -5.87 -8.51
C LYS A 25 -3.39 -6.07 -7.08
N LEU A 26 -4.01 -7.22 -6.83
CA LEU A 26 -4.47 -7.62 -5.49
C LEU A 26 -3.66 -8.83 -5.01
N TYR A 27 -2.92 -8.64 -3.93
CA TYR A 27 -2.23 -9.70 -3.20
C TYR A 27 -3.11 -10.16 -2.04
N ILE A 28 -3.24 -11.49 -1.89
CA ILE A 28 -4.05 -12.11 -0.84
C ILE A 28 -3.17 -13.09 -0.08
N LEU A 29 -3.07 -12.93 1.24
CA LEU A 29 -2.42 -13.90 2.11
C LEU A 29 -3.49 -14.82 2.70
N LYS A 30 -3.32 -16.13 2.51
CA LYS A 30 -4.18 -17.16 3.12
C LYS A 30 -3.38 -18.07 4.04
N ASP A 31 -4.02 -18.51 5.12
CA ASP A 31 -3.61 -19.71 5.86
C ASP A 31 -4.30 -20.91 5.23
N GLY A 32 -3.54 -21.83 4.63
CA GLY A 32 -4.10 -23.01 3.99
C GLY A 32 -4.50 -24.12 4.96
N LYS A 33 -4.02 -24.09 6.20
CA LYS A 33 -4.25 -25.17 7.19
C LYS A 33 -5.38 -24.84 8.16
N SER A 34 -5.78 -23.58 8.24
CA SER A 34 -6.94 -23.15 9.03
C SER A 34 -8.24 -23.80 8.57
N ASN A 35 -9.25 -23.83 9.47
CA ASN A 35 -10.60 -24.32 9.19
C ASN A 35 -10.62 -25.74 8.61
N GLU A 36 -9.93 -26.68 9.27
CA GLU A 36 -9.89 -28.09 8.85
C GLU A 36 -9.43 -28.29 7.39
N GLY A 37 -8.59 -27.37 6.89
CA GLY A 37 -8.07 -27.41 5.52
C GLY A 37 -8.88 -26.60 4.50
N ALA A 38 -10.02 -26.02 4.86
CA ALA A 38 -10.76 -25.09 4.00
C ALA A 38 -10.00 -23.77 3.76
N GLY A 39 -9.09 -23.43 4.68
CA GLY A 39 -8.26 -22.23 4.64
C GLY A 39 -8.98 -20.96 5.11
N GLU A 40 -8.19 -19.94 5.40
CA GLU A 40 -8.66 -18.65 5.90
C GLU A 40 -7.86 -17.51 5.28
N VAL A 41 -8.52 -16.44 4.83
CA VAL A 41 -7.83 -15.24 4.34
C VAL A 41 -7.37 -14.39 5.52
N ILE A 42 -6.06 -14.17 5.62
CA ILE A 42 -5.42 -13.39 6.68
C ILE A 42 -5.37 -11.89 6.34
N GLY A 43 -5.15 -11.56 5.07
CA GLY A 43 -4.96 -10.16 4.68
C GLY A 43 -4.93 -9.94 3.18
N ILE A 44 -5.05 -8.67 2.80
CA ILE A 44 -5.05 -8.18 1.42
C ILE A 44 -4.16 -6.96 1.27
N LEU A 45 -3.57 -6.80 0.09
CA LEU A 45 -2.83 -5.59 -0.32
C LEU A 45 -3.16 -5.33 -1.78
N LYS A 46 -3.72 -4.15 -2.03
CA LYS A 46 -4.08 -3.68 -3.37
C LYS A 46 -3.10 -2.59 -3.77
N THR A 47 -2.54 -2.74 -4.95
CA THR A 47 -1.67 -1.75 -5.58
C THR A 47 -2.23 -1.32 -6.93
N GLY A 48 -1.76 -0.20 -7.45
CA GLY A 48 -2.04 0.22 -8.82
C GLY A 48 -1.32 1.50 -9.19
N VAL A 49 -1.04 1.68 -10.47
CA VAL A 49 -0.40 2.90 -10.97
C VAL A 49 -1.37 4.07 -10.93
N LYS A 50 -0.90 5.23 -10.45
CA LYS A 50 -1.67 6.49 -10.49
C LYS A 50 -0.77 7.63 -10.92
N GLN A 51 -1.29 8.49 -11.79
CA GLN A 51 -0.65 9.77 -12.07
C GLN A 51 -0.87 10.71 -10.88
N LEU A 52 0.22 11.17 -10.27
CA LEU A 52 0.25 12.04 -9.11
C LEU A 52 0.95 13.35 -9.46
N TYR A 53 0.42 14.42 -8.89
CA TYR A 53 0.98 15.77 -8.94
C TYR A 53 1.60 16.04 -7.58
N LEU A 54 2.92 15.91 -7.48
CA LEU A 54 3.67 16.00 -6.24
C LEU A 54 4.54 17.27 -6.26
N TYR A 55 4.83 17.81 -5.08
CA TYR A 55 5.81 18.88 -4.95
C TYR A 55 7.07 18.32 -4.30
N ASP A 56 8.24 18.52 -4.91
CA ASP A 56 9.51 18.11 -4.33
C ASP A 56 9.92 18.99 -3.14
N LEU A 57 11.09 18.72 -2.55
CA LEU A 57 11.61 19.46 -1.40
C LEU A 57 11.92 20.94 -1.73
N GLN A 58 12.02 21.29 -3.00
CA GLN A 58 12.26 22.63 -3.53
C GLN A 58 10.95 23.32 -3.97
N SER A 59 9.79 22.75 -3.64
CA SER A 59 8.46 23.22 -4.04
C SER A 59 8.22 23.24 -5.55
N LYS A 60 8.96 22.44 -6.33
CA LYS A 60 8.73 22.27 -7.76
C LYS A 60 7.68 21.18 -8.00
N LEU A 61 6.75 21.46 -8.92
CA LEU A 61 5.77 20.47 -9.35
C LEU A 61 6.44 19.36 -10.15
N VAL A 62 6.18 18.13 -9.75
CA VAL A 62 6.62 16.88 -10.38
C VAL A 62 5.38 16.04 -10.68
N ILE A 63 5.23 15.67 -11.95
CA ILE A 63 4.17 14.76 -12.39
C ILE A 63 4.81 13.38 -12.52
N ALA A 64 4.36 12.42 -11.70
CA ALA A 64 4.90 11.07 -11.68
C ALA A 64 3.78 10.03 -11.72
N SER A 65 4.06 8.84 -12.26
CA SER A 65 3.11 7.72 -12.30
C SER A 65 3.62 6.52 -11.48
N PRO A 66 3.80 6.65 -10.15
CA PRO A 66 4.30 5.55 -9.34
C PRO A 66 3.26 4.45 -9.14
N VAL A 67 3.73 3.30 -8.69
CA VAL A 67 2.85 2.30 -8.08
C VAL A 67 2.40 2.81 -6.71
N CYS A 68 1.09 2.78 -6.51
CA CYS A 68 0.47 3.24 -5.27
C CYS A 68 -0.07 2.06 -4.47
N ILE A 69 0.05 2.12 -3.14
CA ILE A 69 -0.69 1.28 -2.21
C ILE A 69 -2.07 1.91 -2.01
N LEU A 70 -3.11 1.18 -2.42
CA LEU A 70 -4.49 1.68 -2.49
C LEU A 70 -5.42 1.04 -1.45
N ASP A 71 -5.05 -0.10 -0.88
CA ASP A 71 -5.74 -0.74 0.24
C ASP A 71 -4.77 -1.73 0.88
N PHE A 72 -4.67 -1.74 2.20
CA PHE A 72 -3.82 -2.70 2.92
C PHE A 72 -4.48 -3.08 4.24
N PHE A 73 -4.75 -4.37 4.41
CA PHE A 73 -5.50 -4.87 5.55
C PHE A 73 -5.03 -6.25 5.97
N VAL A 74 -4.92 -6.45 7.29
CA VAL A 74 -4.71 -7.75 7.93
C VAL A 74 -5.77 -7.88 9.02
N VAL A 75 -6.42 -9.04 9.11
CA VAL A 75 -7.46 -9.31 10.11
C VAL A 75 -6.95 -9.02 11.53
N ASP A 76 -7.79 -8.37 12.35
CA ASP A 76 -7.36 -7.76 13.61
C ASP A 76 -6.70 -8.77 14.57
N CYS A 77 -7.25 -9.99 14.69
CA CYS A 77 -6.71 -11.05 15.56
C CYS A 77 -5.32 -11.58 15.11
N LYS A 78 -4.88 -11.25 13.88
CA LYS A 78 -3.59 -11.65 13.30
C LYS A 78 -2.66 -10.45 13.08
N GLN A 79 -3.05 -9.23 13.45
CA GLN A 79 -2.18 -8.05 13.36
C GLN A 79 -0.94 -8.18 14.25
N ARG A 80 0.13 -7.45 13.89
CA ARG A 80 1.43 -7.42 14.60
C ARG A 80 2.16 -8.78 14.71
N ARG A 81 1.72 -9.82 13.98
CA ARG A 81 2.40 -11.13 13.88
C ARG A 81 3.31 -11.29 12.64
N GLY A 82 3.68 -10.20 11.98
CA GLY A 82 4.55 -10.22 10.79
C GLY A 82 3.86 -10.47 9.44
N PHE A 83 2.57 -10.84 9.41
CA PHE A 83 1.84 -11.08 8.16
C PHE A 83 1.77 -9.88 7.22
N GLY A 84 1.64 -8.67 7.77
CA GLY A 84 1.68 -7.45 6.97
C GLY A 84 3.02 -7.27 6.24
N LYS A 85 4.13 -7.55 6.94
CA LYS A 85 5.48 -7.49 6.36
C LYS A 85 5.65 -8.53 5.26
N LYS A 86 5.24 -9.78 5.52
CA LYS A 86 5.29 -10.86 4.53
C LYS A 86 4.55 -10.50 3.22
N LEU A 87 3.36 -9.95 3.35
CA LEU A 87 2.54 -9.54 2.21
C LEU A 87 3.16 -8.36 1.45
N TYR A 88 3.71 -7.38 2.17
CA TYR A 88 4.36 -6.21 1.58
C TYR A 88 5.67 -6.57 0.88
N ASP A 89 6.53 -7.37 1.51
CA ASP A 89 7.79 -7.85 0.94
C ASP A 89 7.54 -8.63 -0.36
N TYR A 90 6.55 -9.54 -0.35
CA TYR A 90 6.19 -10.28 -1.55
C TYR A 90 5.73 -9.35 -2.69
N MET A 91 4.97 -8.30 -2.38
CA MET A 91 4.56 -7.31 -3.36
C MET A 91 5.75 -6.53 -3.93
N LEU A 92 6.72 -6.15 -3.10
CA LEU A 92 7.96 -5.49 -3.57
C LEU A 92 8.75 -6.40 -4.52
N GLU A 93 8.90 -7.67 -4.17
CA GLU A 93 9.62 -8.66 -4.98
C GLU A 93 8.92 -8.91 -6.32
N ASP A 94 7.60 -9.13 -6.32
CA ASP A 94 6.80 -9.35 -7.54
C ASP A 94 6.86 -8.15 -8.49
N GLN A 95 6.81 -6.93 -7.96
CA GLN A 95 6.83 -5.70 -8.76
C GLN A 95 8.23 -5.16 -9.00
N LYS A 96 9.27 -5.77 -8.42
CA LYS A 96 10.67 -5.33 -8.48
C LYS A 96 10.86 -3.87 -8.04
N LEU A 97 10.14 -3.48 -6.99
CA LEU A 97 10.14 -2.11 -6.46
C LEU A 97 10.95 -2.03 -5.17
N LYS A 98 11.53 -0.86 -4.92
CA LYS A 98 12.02 -0.48 -3.60
C LYS A 98 10.89 0.20 -2.81
N PRO A 99 10.88 0.08 -1.47
CA PRO A 99 9.86 0.71 -0.64
C PRO A 99 9.66 2.20 -0.93
N HIS A 100 10.75 2.96 -1.10
CA HIS A 100 10.71 4.41 -1.29
C HIS A 100 10.17 4.84 -2.67
N GLU A 101 10.01 3.93 -3.62
CA GLU A 101 9.43 4.20 -4.96
C GLU A 101 7.89 4.15 -4.95
N LEU A 102 7.29 3.74 -3.83
CA LEU A 102 5.84 3.62 -3.68
C LEU A 102 5.23 4.91 -3.13
N ALA A 103 4.03 5.22 -3.62
CA ALA A 103 3.13 6.18 -2.99
C ALA A 103 2.03 5.45 -2.21
N ILE A 104 1.47 6.08 -1.18
CA ILE A 104 0.43 5.47 -0.33
C ILE A 104 -0.77 6.39 -0.29
N ASP A 105 -1.93 5.86 -0.68
CA ASP A 105 -3.21 6.57 -0.61
C ASP A 105 -3.75 6.53 0.82
N GLY A 106 -3.89 7.69 1.45
CA GLY A 106 -4.50 7.86 2.77
C GLY A 106 -3.89 6.98 3.87
N PRO A 107 -2.58 7.05 4.17
CA PRO A 107 -1.95 6.17 5.14
C PRO A 107 -2.55 6.33 6.54
N SER A 108 -3.06 5.23 7.09
CA SER A 108 -3.49 5.18 8.49
C SER A 108 -2.30 5.33 9.47
N PRO A 109 -2.53 5.72 10.73
CA PRO A 109 -1.46 5.74 11.74
C PRO A 109 -0.72 4.40 11.88
N LYS A 110 -1.44 3.26 11.81
CA LYS A 110 -0.87 1.92 11.81
C LYS A 110 0.07 1.68 10.63
N MET A 111 -0.28 2.21 9.45
CA MET A 111 0.55 2.11 8.25
C MET A 111 1.84 2.93 8.38
N LEU A 112 1.75 4.15 8.91
CA LEU A 112 2.94 5.00 9.13
C LEU A 112 3.92 4.33 10.11
N GLU A 113 3.43 3.76 11.22
CA GLU A 113 4.26 2.99 12.15
C GLU A 113 4.87 1.75 11.50
N PHE A 114 4.11 1.04 10.66
CA PHE A 114 4.56 -0.14 9.94
C PHE A 114 5.75 0.20 9.02
N LEU A 115 5.63 1.28 8.24
CA LEU A 115 6.68 1.74 7.32
C LEU A 115 7.92 2.21 8.07
N LYS A 116 7.74 2.96 9.15
CA LYS A 116 8.84 3.39 10.03
C LYS A 116 9.60 2.19 10.59
N LYS A 117 8.89 1.18 11.09
CA LYS A 117 9.47 0.00 11.73
C LYS A 117 10.22 -0.93 10.76
N HIS A 118 9.66 -1.15 9.57
CA HIS A 118 10.16 -2.19 8.66
C HIS A 118 11.00 -1.67 7.50
N TYR A 119 10.82 -0.41 7.11
CA TYR A 119 11.46 0.16 5.92
C TYR A 119 12.16 1.50 6.21
N ASN A 120 12.30 1.89 7.48
CA ASN A 120 12.98 3.11 7.92
C ASN A 120 12.45 4.40 7.28
N PHE A 121 11.13 4.48 7.05
CA PHE A 121 10.48 5.71 6.62
C PHE A 121 10.46 6.71 7.77
N THR A 122 11.48 7.57 7.83
CA THR A 122 11.64 8.59 8.87
C THR A 122 10.82 9.84 8.55
N LYS A 123 10.73 10.21 7.27
CA LYS A 123 9.98 11.37 6.80
C LYS A 123 9.00 10.96 5.72
N VAL A 124 7.73 11.32 5.93
CA VAL A 124 6.64 11.07 4.99
C VAL A 124 6.07 12.41 4.56
N LEU A 125 6.15 12.70 3.27
CA LEU A 125 5.58 13.91 2.68
C LEU A 125 4.11 13.63 2.34
N LYS A 126 3.20 14.30 3.02
CA LYS A 126 1.75 14.21 2.78
C LYS A 126 1.30 15.36 1.88
N TYR A 127 0.55 15.04 0.85
CA TYR A 127 0.03 16.02 -0.10
C TYR A 127 -1.49 16.18 0.04
N SER A 128 -2.02 17.28 -0.52
CA SER A 128 -3.45 17.61 -0.50
C SER A 128 -4.34 16.61 -1.23
N ASN A 129 -3.77 15.77 -2.09
CA ASN A 129 -4.45 14.68 -2.78
C ASN A 129 -4.61 13.40 -1.92
N ASN A 130 -4.35 13.47 -0.61
CA ASN A 130 -4.33 12.34 0.33
C ASN A 130 -3.21 11.32 0.12
N PHE A 131 -2.33 11.51 -0.85
CA PHE A 131 -1.17 10.63 -1.04
C PHE A 131 -0.01 11.02 -0.13
N ALA A 132 0.76 10.00 0.23
CA ALA A 132 1.95 10.11 1.01
C ALA A 132 3.12 9.37 0.34
N VAL A 133 4.29 10.00 0.28
CA VAL A 133 5.51 9.41 -0.28
C VAL A 133 6.67 9.53 0.70
N CYS A 134 7.69 8.70 0.50
CA CYS A 134 8.97 8.80 1.22
C CYS A 134 9.71 10.09 0.82
N ASP A 135 10.55 10.63 1.69
CA ASP A 135 11.49 11.70 1.30
C ASP A 135 12.43 11.28 0.17
N LYS A 136 12.89 10.02 0.18
CA LYS A 136 13.71 9.42 -0.88
C LYS A 136 12.94 9.07 -2.15
N PHE A 137 11.64 9.35 -2.20
CA PHE A 137 10.85 9.12 -3.40
C PHE A 137 11.48 9.85 -4.59
N PHE A 138 11.89 11.10 -4.39
CA PHE A 138 12.49 11.97 -5.41
C PHE A 138 13.93 11.60 -5.83
N GLU A 139 14.61 10.74 -5.07
CA GLU A 139 15.95 10.24 -5.40
C GLU A 139 15.91 9.05 -6.38
N SER A 140 14.72 8.51 -6.65
CA SER A 140 14.54 7.33 -7.47
C SER A 140 14.58 7.71 -8.96
N THR A 141 15.31 6.95 -9.76
CA THR A 141 15.52 7.23 -11.21
C THR A 141 14.24 7.09 -12.06
N ASN A 142 13.13 6.61 -11.48
CA ASN A 142 11.87 6.32 -12.16
C ASN A 142 10.86 7.50 -12.16
N ILE A 143 11.33 8.74 -12.05
CA ILE A 143 10.47 9.95 -11.92
C ILE A 143 10.28 10.67 -13.28
N GLY A 144 10.70 10.06 -14.37
CA GLY A 144 10.47 10.54 -15.74
C GLY A 144 9.94 9.44 -16.63
#